data_AF-A0A8S0ZV50-F1
#
_entry.id   AF-A0A8S0ZV50-F1
#
_cell.length_a   1.000
_cell.length_b   1.000
_cell.length_c   1.000
_cell.angle_alpha   90.00
_cell.angle_beta   90.00
_cell.angle_gamma   90.00
#
_symmetry.space_group_name_H-M   'P 1'
#
loop_
_entity.id
_entity.type
_entity.pdbx_description
1 polymer ?
#
loop_
_entity_poly.entity_id
_entity_poly.type
_entity_poly.pdbx_seq_one_letter_code
_entity_poly.pdbx_strand_id
1 'polypeptide(L)'
;MSEDILHQIRITSRNDDVQMNEEIHNRALLLIEDMCYLMCGNLLIRLGMPAPNLEMNDAFNRELERERQYDHQELDLVVQKNVLLLNS
;
A
#
# COMPACT_ATOMS: atom_id res chain seq x y z
N MET A 1 4.15 -10.42 13.45
CA MET A 1 3.60 -10.01 12.12
C MET A 1 4.68 -9.43 11.23
N SER A 2 5.31 -8.29 11.57
CA SER A 2 6.39 -7.75 10.72
C SER A 2 7.62 -8.66 10.65
N GLU A 3 8.01 -9.28 11.76
CA GLU A 3 9.11 -10.25 11.80
C GLU A 3 8.77 -11.51 10.99
N ASP A 4 7.53 -11.98 11.07
CA ASP A 4 7.05 -13.11 10.25
C ASP A 4 7.06 -12.77 8.76
N ILE A 5 6.61 -11.56 8.40
CA ILE A 5 6.67 -11.05 7.01
C ILE A 5 8.12 -10.96 6.53
N LEU A 6 9.03 -10.41 7.35
CA LEU A 6 10.46 -10.33 7.05
C LEU A 6 11.05 -11.73 6.82
N HIS A 7 10.74 -12.67 7.72
CA HIS A 7 11.19 -14.05 7.62
C HIS A 7 10.64 -14.73 6.35
N GLN A 8 9.35 -14.52 6.04
CA GLN A 8 8.74 -15.04 4.82
C GLN A 8 9.38 -14.44 3.56
N ILE A 9 9.69 -13.14 3.55
CA ILE A 9 10.40 -12.48 2.45
C ILE A 9 11.77 -13.10 2.27
N ARG A 10 12.57 -13.23 3.33
CA ARG A 10 13.93 -13.83 3.25
C ARG A 10 13.90 -15.24 2.65
N ILE A 11 12.96 -16.08 3.09
CA ILE A 11 12.77 -17.42 2.53
C ILE A 11 12.38 -17.35 1.05
N THR A 12 11.43 -16.48 0.70
CA THR A 12 10.87 -16.41 -0.66
C THR A 12 11.87 -15.83 -1.65
N SER A 13 12.60 -14.79 -1.27
CA SER A 13 13.60 -14.13 -2.12
C SER A 13 14.98 -14.78 -2.06
N ARG A 14 15.20 -15.77 -1.19
CA ARG A 14 16.53 -16.36 -0.89
C ARG A 14 17.60 -15.30 -0.60
N ASN A 15 17.19 -14.20 0.03
CA ASN A 15 18.06 -13.08 0.37
C ASN A 15 17.98 -12.86 1.88
N ASP A 16 18.95 -13.38 2.62
CA ASP A 16 19.02 -13.20 4.08
C ASP A 16 19.41 -11.76 4.48
N ASP A 17 19.98 -10.99 3.55
CA ASP A 17 20.41 -9.61 3.79
C ASP A 17 19.25 -8.60 3.78
N VAL A 18 18.02 -9.05 3.46
CA VAL A 18 16.84 -8.18 3.57
C VAL A 18 16.67 -7.78 5.04
N GLN A 19 16.73 -6.47 5.30
CA GLN A 19 16.54 -5.91 6.63
C GLN A 19 15.12 -5.38 6.81
N MET A 20 14.79 -5.10 8.06
CA MET A 20 13.53 -4.46 8.40
C MET A 20 13.45 -3.07 7.76
N ASN A 21 12.37 -2.81 7.02
CA ASN A 21 12.11 -1.53 6.38
C ASN A 21 10.67 -1.06 6.66
N GLU A 22 10.37 0.18 6.27
CA GLU A 22 9.03 0.76 6.45
C GLU A 22 7.96 -0.02 5.68
N GLU A 23 8.29 -0.61 4.53
CA GLU A 23 7.35 -1.41 3.73
C GLU A 23 6.87 -2.66 4.49
N ILE A 24 7.78 -3.39 5.15
CA ILE A 24 7.45 -4.56 5.98
C ILE A 24 6.61 -4.15 7.19
N HIS A 25 6.90 -2.97 7.76
CA HIS A 25 6.10 -2.42 8.84
C HIS A 25 4.68 -2.07 8.37
N ASN A 26 4.56 -1.36 7.25
CA ASN A 26 3.28 -0.98 6.65
C ASN A 26 2.44 -2.20 6.29
N ARG A 27 3.06 -3.25 5.71
CA ARG A 27 2.37 -4.52 5.44
C ARG A 27 1.83 -5.16 6.71
N ALA A 28 2.56 -5.11 7.81
CA ALA A 28 2.05 -5.62 9.08
C ALA A 28 0.90 -4.78 9.64
N LEU A 29 0.97 -3.45 9.51
CA LEU A 29 -0.11 -2.55 9.91
C LEU A 29 -1.40 -2.81 9.12
N LEU A 30 -1.30 -3.02 7.79
CA LEU A 30 -2.43 -3.39 6.95
C LEU A 30 -3.05 -4.72 7.38
N LEU A 31 -2.24 -5.75 7.70
CA LEU A 31 -2.77 -7.02 8.20
C LEU A 31 -3.48 -6.88 9.55
N ILE A 32 -2.98 -6.00 10.43
CA ILE A 32 -3.63 -5.70 11.71
C ILE A 32 -4.97 -5.01 11.45
N GLU A 33 -5.00 -4.04 10.52
CA GLU A 33 -6.23 -3.35 10.12
C GLU A 33 -7.28 -4.33 9.59
N ASP A 34 -6.90 -5.24 8.70
CA ASP A 34 -7.79 -6.29 8.17
C ASP A 34 -8.34 -7.20 9.29
N MET A 35 -7.50 -7.60 10.24
CA MET A 35 -7.93 -8.39 11.38
C MET A 35 -8.92 -7.62 12.26
N CYS A 36 -8.63 -6.37 12.57
CA CYS A 36 -9.52 -5.49 13.33
C CYS A 36 -10.85 -5.32 12.61
N TYR A 37 -10.84 -5.11 11.30
CA TYR A 37 -12.03 -4.99 10.49
C TYR A 37 -12.88 -6.27 10.53
N LEU A 38 -12.27 -7.45 10.36
CA LEU A 38 -12.99 -8.71 10.42
C LEU A 38 -13.62 -8.96 11.80
N MET A 39 -12.86 -8.69 12.88
CA MET A 39 -13.33 -8.88 14.24
C MET A 39 -14.47 -7.92 14.58
N CYS A 40 -14.29 -6.63 14.29
CA CYS A 40 -15.27 -5.59 14.56
C CYS A 40 -16.51 -5.73 13.66
N GLY A 41 -16.33 -6.02 12.38
CA GLY A 41 -17.43 -6.24 11.43
C GLY A 41 -18.34 -7.39 11.86
N ASN A 42 -17.76 -8.54 12.22
CA ASN A 42 -18.53 -9.68 12.71
C ASN A 42 -19.27 -9.37 14.03
N LEU A 43 -18.65 -8.62 14.93
CA LEU A 43 -19.29 -8.17 16.16
C LEU A 43 -20.46 -7.22 15.89
N LEU A 44 -20.25 -6.21 15.03
CA LEU A 44 -21.26 -5.22 14.66
C LEU A 44 -22.47 -5.87 13.99
N ILE A 45 -22.23 -6.80 13.05
CA ILE A 45 -23.31 -7.57 12.40
C ILE A 45 -24.13 -8.35 13.44
N ARG A 46 -23.47 -9.01 14.40
CA ARG A 46 -24.18 -9.73 15.48
C ARG A 46 -24.99 -8.80 16.38
N LEU A 47 -24.60 -7.54 16.51
CA LEU A 47 -25.32 -6.51 17.26
C LEU A 47 -26.39 -5.80 16.42
N GLY A 48 -26.60 -6.21 15.16
CA GLY A 48 -27.57 -5.58 14.24
C GLY A 48 -27.11 -4.24 13.68
N MET A 49 -25.81 -3.93 13.78
CA MET A 49 -25.20 -2.72 13.23
C MET A 49 -24.56 -3.03 11.87
N PRO A 50 -24.55 -2.08 10.93
CA PRO A 50 -23.87 -2.26 9.66
C PRO A 50 -22.36 -2.42 9.90
N ALA A 51 -21.75 -3.36 9.18
CA ALA A 51 -20.30 -3.52 9.18
C ALA A 51 -19.62 -2.24 8.64
N PRO A 52 -18.38 -1.94 9.07
CA PRO A 52 -17.61 -0.87 8.45
C PRO A 52 -17.45 -1.18 6.95
N ASN A 53 -17.28 -0.17 6.08
CA ASN A 53 -17.18 -0.38 4.63
C ASN A 53 -15.72 -0.19 4.16
N LEU A 54 -15.06 -1.28 3.74
CA LEU A 54 -13.64 -1.28 3.32
C LEU A 54 -13.39 -0.42 2.07
N GLU A 55 -14.38 -0.30 1.18
CA GLU A 55 -14.23 0.39 -0.12
C GLU A 55 -13.90 1.89 -0.01
N MET A 56 -14.19 2.51 1.15
CA MET A 56 -13.88 3.92 1.38
C MET A 56 -12.38 4.14 1.64
N ASN A 57 -11.68 3.17 2.22
CA ASN A 57 -10.23 3.18 2.41
C ASN A 57 -9.46 2.84 1.11
N ASP A 58 -10.06 2.07 0.20
CA ASP A 58 -9.50 1.81 -1.14
C ASP A 58 -9.32 3.09 -1.98
N ALA A 59 -10.06 4.17 -1.69
CA ALA A 59 -9.84 5.45 -2.35
C ALA A 59 -8.45 6.04 -2.03
N PHE A 60 -7.98 5.89 -0.79
CA PHE A 60 -6.65 6.32 -0.38
C PHE A 60 -5.56 5.42 -0.99
N ASN A 61 -5.77 4.09 -0.98
CA ASN A 61 -4.85 3.15 -1.63
C ASN A 61 -4.77 3.39 -3.14
N ARG A 62 -5.87 3.75 -3.82
CA ARG A 62 -5.86 4.12 -5.24
C ARG A 62 -5.06 5.39 -5.53
N GLU A 63 -5.10 6.39 -4.64
CA GLU A 63 -4.29 7.60 -4.80
C GLU A 63 -2.80 7.30 -4.58
N LEU A 64 -2.48 6.50 -3.56
CA LEU A 64 -1.11 6.06 -3.26
C LEU A 64 -0.53 5.19 -4.38
N GLU A 65 -1.32 4.27 -4.94
CA GLU A 65 -0.96 3.47 -6.11
C GLU A 65 -0.71 4.37 -7.32
N ARG A 66 -1.58 5.36 -7.59
CA ARG A 66 -1.36 6.37 -8.65
C ARG A 66 -0.05 7.11 -8.48
N GLU A 67 0.29 7.56 -7.27
CA GLU A 67 1.56 8.24 -7.00
C GLU A 67 2.76 7.33 -7.26
N ARG A 68 2.68 6.05 -6.88
CA ARG A 68 3.75 5.06 -7.10
C ARG A 68 3.90 4.61 -8.56
N GLN A 69 2.85 4.75 -9.37
CA GLN A 69 2.82 4.35 -10.77
C GLN A 69 3.15 5.47 -11.75
N TYR A 70 3.48 6.68 -11.28
CA TYR A 70 4.04 7.70 -12.15
C TYR A 70 5.34 7.19 -12.76
N ASP A 71 5.29 6.87 -14.05
CA ASP A 71 6.47 6.54 -14.82
C ASP A 71 7.33 7.81 -14.93
N HIS A 72 8.39 7.85 -14.11
CA HIS A 72 9.33 8.96 -14.10
C HIS A 72 9.96 9.22 -15.47
N GLN A 73 10.05 8.20 -16.35
CA GLN A 73 10.57 8.38 -17.71
C GLN A 73 9.58 9.10 -18.62
N GLU A 74 8.29 8.75 -18.54
CA GLU A 74 7.23 9.45 -19.29
C GLU A 74 7.11 10.90 -18.81
N LEU A 75 7.19 11.12 -17.49
CA LEU A 75 7.16 12.46 -16.91
C LEU A 75 8.36 13.31 -17.37
N ASP A 76 9.58 12.75 -17.42
CA ASP A 76 10.76 13.47 -17.89
C ASP A 76 10.65 13.86 -19.37
N LEU A 77 10.14 12.95 -20.22
CA LEU A 77 9.85 13.22 -21.63
C LEU A 77 8.82 14.35 -21.82
N VAL A 78 7.76 14.36 -21.01
CA VAL A 78 6.74 15.42 -21.04
C VAL A 78 7.31 16.75 -20.57
N VAL A 79 8.11 16.76 -19.50
CA VAL A 79 8.79 17.96 -19.00
C VAL A 79 9.74 18.52 -20.05
N GLN A 80 10.62 17.70 -20.65
CA GLN A 80 11.54 18.14 -21.68
C GLN A 80 10.82 18.72 -22.90
N LYS A 81 9.76 18.07 -23.37
CA LYS A 81 8.96 18.56 -24.49
C LYS A 81 8.31 19.91 -24.21
N ASN A 82 7.76 20.10 -23.00
CA ASN A 82 7.12 21.35 -22.62
C ASN A 82 8.13 22.48 -22.38
N VAL A 83 9.29 22.18 -21.81
CA VAL A 83 10.40 23.15 -21.66
C VAL A 83 10.87 23.65 -23.03
N LEU A 84 10.92 22.78 -24.04
CA LEU A 84 11.26 23.18 -25.41
C LEU A 84 10.18 24.04 -26.08
N LEU A 85 8.91 23.85 -25.74
CA LEU A 85 7.78 24.63 -26.27
C LEU A 85 7.55 25.97 -25.55
N LEU A 86 8.05 26.11 -24.32
CA LEU A 86 7.95 27.33 -23.52
C LEU A 86 9.16 28.27 -23.72
N ASN A 87 10.28 27.74 -24.21
CA ASN A 87 11.49 28.50 -24.51
C ASN A 87 11.64 28.85 -26.00
N SER A 88 10.56 28.69 -26.79
CA SER A 88 10.44 29.13 -28.18
C SER A 88 9.64 30.42 -28.32
#